data_AF-A0A0D5C511-F1
#
_entry.id   AF-A0A0D5C511-F1
#
_cell.length_a   1.000
_cell.length_b   1.000
_cell.length_c   1.000
_cell.angle_alpha   90.00
_cell.angle_beta   90.00
_cell.angle_gamma   90.00
#
_symmetry.space_group_name_H-M   'P 1'
#
loop_
_entity.id
_entity.type
_entity.pdbx_description
1 polymer ?
#
loop_
_entity_poly.entity_id
_entity_poly.type
_entity_poly.pdbx_seq_one_letter_code
_entity_poly.pdbx_strand_id
1 'polypeptide(L)'
;MDTDDDGDSVLTITEVPEGDTDSDTVLNYLDTDDDGDSVLTITEVPEGDTDSDTVLNYLDTDDDGDSVLTITEVPEGDTDSDTVLNYLDTDDDGDSVLTITEVPEGDTDSDTVLNYLDTDDDGDSVLTITEVPEGDTDSDTVLNYLDTDDDGDSVLTITEVPEGDTDSDTVLNYLDTDDDGDSVLTITEVPEGDTDSDTVLNYLDTDDDGDSVLTLMRTLKSLMEIQLTMTPIVILLQIT
;
A
#
# COMPACT_ATOMS: atom_id res chain seq x y z
N MET A 1 -17.73 -45.39 -21.98
CA MET A 1 -18.38 -44.10 -22.23
C MET A 1 -17.34 -43.09 -21.84
N ASP A 2 -17.12 -42.06 -22.66
CA ASP A 2 -16.50 -40.87 -22.11
C ASP A 2 -17.33 -40.41 -20.91
N THR A 3 -16.63 -39.93 -19.91
CA THR A 3 -17.22 -39.38 -18.69
C THR A 3 -16.80 -37.92 -18.52
N ASP A 4 -16.21 -37.37 -19.58
CA ASP A 4 -15.43 -36.14 -19.73
C ASP A 4 -15.56 -35.87 -21.24
N ASP A 5 -16.56 -35.08 -21.62
CA ASP A 5 -17.04 -34.96 -23.01
C ASP A 5 -16.24 -33.89 -23.80
N ASP A 6 -15.59 -32.97 -23.11
CA ASP A 6 -14.77 -31.85 -23.59
C ASP A 6 -13.26 -32.12 -23.46
N GLY A 7 -12.84 -32.95 -22.49
CA GLY A 7 -11.47 -33.41 -22.31
C GLY A 7 -10.63 -32.53 -21.38
N ASP A 8 -11.24 -31.65 -20.58
CA ASP A 8 -10.56 -30.82 -19.58
C ASP A 8 -10.14 -31.61 -18.33
N SER A 9 -10.64 -32.84 -18.16
CA SER A 9 -10.45 -33.74 -16.99
C SER A 9 -11.36 -33.45 -15.78
N VAL A 10 -12.36 -32.59 -15.95
CA VAL A 10 -13.58 -32.52 -15.14
C VAL A 10 -14.54 -33.61 -15.63
N LEU A 11 -15.39 -34.12 -14.72
CA LEU A 11 -16.35 -35.14 -15.11
C LEU A 11 -17.65 -34.45 -15.54
N THR A 12 -18.19 -34.83 -16.69
CA THR A 12 -19.49 -34.35 -17.19
C THR A 12 -20.69 -34.53 -16.24
N ILE A 13 -20.55 -35.31 -15.16
CA ILE A 13 -21.57 -35.45 -14.12
C ILE A 13 -21.48 -34.38 -13.01
N THR A 14 -20.35 -33.68 -12.90
CA THR A 14 -20.09 -32.59 -11.96
C THR A 14 -20.36 -31.22 -12.56
N GLU A 15 -20.33 -31.09 -13.89
CA GLU A 15 -20.78 -29.88 -14.59
C GLU A 15 -22.32 -29.72 -14.61
N VAL A 16 -22.79 -28.48 -14.73
CA VAL A 16 -24.19 -28.20 -15.02
C VAL A 16 -24.52 -28.69 -16.46
N PRO A 17 -25.43 -29.67 -16.64
CA PRO A 17 -25.65 -30.28 -17.95
C PRO A 17 -26.34 -29.39 -19.01
N GLU A 18 -26.88 -28.25 -18.59
CA GLU A 18 -27.68 -27.35 -19.42
C GLU A 18 -27.25 -25.90 -19.16
N GLY A 19 -26.43 -25.33 -20.04
CA GLY A 19 -25.86 -23.97 -19.94
C GLY A 19 -25.01 -23.62 -21.16
N ASP A 20 -24.82 -22.32 -21.36
CA ASP A 20 -23.90 -21.67 -22.32
C ASP A 20 -23.62 -20.30 -21.66
N THR A 21 -22.82 -20.32 -20.60
CA THR A 21 -22.67 -19.19 -19.65
C THR A 21 -22.04 -18.00 -20.34
N ASP A 22 -20.93 -18.23 -21.05
CA ASP A 22 -20.19 -17.21 -21.79
C ASP A 22 -20.85 -16.80 -23.14
N SER A 23 -21.86 -17.56 -23.59
CA SER A 23 -22.59 -17.36 -24.83
C SER A 23 -21.73 -17.54 -26.12
N ASP A 24 -20.69 -18.37 -26.09
CA ASP A 24 -19.82 -18.64 -27.24
C ASP A 24 -20.35 -19.71 -28.22
N THR A 25 -21.48 -20.34 -27.88
CA THR A 25 -22.18 -21.42 -28.60
C THR A 25 -21.70 -22.86 -28.36
N VAL A 26 -20.72 -23.04 -27.50
CA VAL A 26 -20.38 -24.29 -26.84
C VAL A 26 -21.28 -24.41 -25.59
N LEU A 27 -21.62 -25.63 -25.21
CA LEU A 27 -22.39 -25.83 -23.97
C LEU A 27 -21.37 -26.09 -22.89
N ASN A 28 -21.57 -25.57 -21.68
CA ASN A 28 -20.66 -25.71 -20.53
C ASN A 28 -20.02 -27.11 -20.43
N TYR A 29 -20.80 -28.20 -20.44
CA TYR A 29 -20.24 -29.58 -20.38
C TYR A 29 -19.40 -30.06 -21.60
N LEU A 30 -19.26 -29.21 -22.62
CA LEU A 30 -18.46 -29.37 -23.84
C LEU A 30 -17.41 -28.26 -23.97
N ASP A 31 -17.36 -27.33 -23.00
CA ASP A 31 -16.47 -26.19 -22.94
C ASP A 31 -15.36 -26.46 -21.93
N THR A 32 -14.19 -25.88 -22.16
CA THR A 32 -13.03 -26.01 -21.28
C THR A 32 -12.80 -24.76 -20.41
N ASP A 33 -13.63 -23.73 -20.63
CA ASP A 33 -13.59 -22.37 -20.08
C ASP A 33 -15.06 -21.89 -20.07
N ASP A 34 -15.84 -22.44 -19.15
CA ASP A 34 -17.32 -22.40 -19.20
C ASP A 34 -17.89 -20.97 -19.12
N ASP A 35 -17.21 -20.06 -18.43
CA ASP A 35 -17.60 -18.67 -18.19
C ASP A 35 -16.85 -17.66 -19.09
N GLY A 36 -15.81 -18.13 -19.79
CA GLY A 36 -15.08 -17.39 -20.81
C GLY A 36 -14.12 -16.35 -20.26
N ASP A 37 -13.68 -16.49 -19.01
CA ASP A 37 -12.76 -15.57 -18.34
C ASP A 37 -11.28 -15.85 -18.68
N SER A 38 -11.00 -16.94 -19.42
CA SER A 38 -9.67 -17.45 -19.80
C SER A 38 -8.95 -18.28 -18.74
N VAL A 39 -9.61 -18.60 -17.64
CA VAL A 39 -9.27 -19.67 -16.70
C VAL A 39 -9.89 -20.97 -17.22
N LEU A 40 -9.21 -22.08 -16.98
CA LEU A 40 -9.76 -23.37 -17.40
C LEU A 40 -10.67 -23.88 -16.30
N THR A 41 -11.87 -24.36 -16.67
CA THR A 41 -12.87 -24.99 -15.78
C THR A 41 -12.23 -25.98 -14.78
N ILE A 42 -11.21 -26.75 -15.19
CA ILE A 42 -10.48 -27.68 -14.30
C ILE A 42 -9.78 -27.02 -13.10
N THR A 43 -9.50 -25.73 -13.18
CA THR A 43 -8.82 -24.93 -12.14
C THR A 43 -9.82 -24.53 -11.05
N GLU A 44 -11.05 -24.21 -11.44
CA GLU A 44 -12.09 -23.70 -10.54
C GLU A 44 -12.98 -24.80 -9.96
N VAL A 45 -12.72 -26.07 -10.33
CA VAL A 45 -13.39 -27.25 -9.74
C VAL A 45 -12.64 -27.77 -8.51
N PRO A 46 -13.35 -28.36 -7.52
CA PRO A 46 -14.74 -28.85 -7.61
C PRO A 46 -15.75 -28.01 -6.80
N GLU A 47 -16.94 -27.78 -7.37
CA GLU A 47 -18.18 -27.32 -6.71
C GLU A 47 -17.96 -26.31 -5.55
N GLY A 48 -17.94 -25.01 -5.87
CA GLY A 48 -17.97 -23.87 -4.94
C GLY A 48 -18.96 -22.80 -5.39
N ASP A 49 -19.29 -21.90 -4.48
CA ASP A 49 -20.06 -20.65 -4.67
C ASP A 49 -19.51 -19.73 -3.55
N THR A 50 -18.25 -19.30 -3.75
CA THR A 50 -17.40 -18.71 -2.70
C THR A 50 -18.02 -17.41 -2.19
N ASP A 51 -18.48 -16.57 -3.10
CA ASP A 51 -19.12 -15.28 -2.79
C ASP A 51 -20.61 -15.41 -2.38
N SER A 52 -21.20 -16.61 -2.56
CA SER A 52 -22.59 -16.93 -2.26
C SER A 52 -23.63 -16.18 -3.10
N ASP A 53 -23.31 -15.80 -4.34
CA ASP A 53 -24.21 -15.11 -5.28
C ASP A 53 -25.14 -16.03 -6.07
N THR A 54 -24.97 -17.35 -5.93
CA THR A 54 -25.70 -18.44 -6.59
C THR A 54 -25.22 -18.84 -8.00
N VAL A 55 -24.12 -18.27 -8.47
CA VAL A 55 -23.31 -18.74 -9.58
C VAL A 55 -22.23 -19.67 -8.98
N LEU A 56 -21.88 -20.73 -9.70
CA LEU A 56 -20.80 -21.60 -9.26
C LEU A 56 -19.50 -21.00 -9.78
N ASN A 57 -18.42 -21.12 -9.03
CA ASN A 57 -17.10 -20.58 -9.38
C ASN A 57 -16.70 -20.79 -10.86
N TYR A 58 -16.65 -22.03 -11.35
CA TYR A 58 -16.36 -22.29 -12.78
C TYR A 58 -17.37 -21.72 -13.80
N LEU A 59 -18.42 -21.03 -13.37
CA LEU A 59 -19.42 -20.31 -14.16
C LEU A 59 -19.41 -18.80 -13.85
N ASP A 60 -18.48 -18.32 -13.05
CA ASP A 60 -18.35 -16.96 -12.55
C ASP A 60 -16.96 -16.38 -12.89
N THR A 61 -16.97 -15.18 -13.45
CA THR A 61 -15.74 -14.50 -13.88
C THR A 61 -14.99 -13.81 -12.74
N ASP A 62 -15.58 -13.81 -11.54
CA ASP A 62 -15.16 -13.14 -10.30
C ASP A 62 -15.57 -14.07 -9.13
N ASP A 63 -14.74 -15.08 -8.91
CA ASP A 63 -15.07 -16.28 -8.13
C ASP A 63 -15.40 -16.00 -6.65
N ASP A 64 -14.80 -14.96 -6.07
CA ASP A 64 -14.93 -14.57 -4.67
C ASP A 64 -15.73 -13.26 -4.47
N GLY A 65 -16.09 -12.60 -5.56
CA GLY A 65 -16.98 -11.45 -5.62
C GLY A 65 -16.34 -10.16 -5.09
N ASP A 66 -15.02 -10.07 -5.10
CA ASP A 66 -14.28 -8.91 -4.62
C ASP A 66 -14.16 -7.78 -5.68
N SER A 67 -14.61 -8.05 -6.91
CA SER A 67 -14.52 -7.19 -8.12
C SER A 67 -13.19 -7.23 -8.87
N VAL A 68 -12.29 -8.14 -8.52
CA VAL A 68 -11.14 -8.59 -9.30
C VAL A 68 -11.60 -9.77 -10.14
N LEU A 69 -11.09 -9.86 -11.38
CA LEU A 69 -11.45 -10.99 -12.23
C LEU A 69 -10.55 -12.17 -11.88
N THR A 70 -11.11 -13.36 -11.76
CA THR A 70 -10.41 -14.62 -11.46
C THR A 70 -9.14 -14.80 -12.30
N ILE A 71 -9.17 -14.44 -13.60
CA ILE A 71 -8.00 -14.44 -14.51
C ILE A 71 -6.79 -13.60 -14.04
N THR A 72 -7.00 -12.64 -13.14
CA THR A 72 -5.97 -11.77 -12.57
C THR A 72 -5.24 -12.45 -11.42
N GLU A 73 -5.95 -13.27 -10.64
CA GLU A 73 -5.44 -13.96 -9.45
C GLU A 73 -4.93 -15.37 -9.76
N VAL A 74 -5.14 -15.87 -10.98
CA VAL A 74 -4.63 -17.17 -11.44
C VAL A 74 -3.33 -17.09 -12.27
N PRO A 75 -2.51 -18.16 -12.30
CA PRO A 75 -2.70 -19.45 -11.61
C PRO A 75 -2.02 -19.55 -10.23
N GLU A 76 -2.76 -20.14 -9.29
CA GLU A 76 -2.41 -20.67 -7.95
C GLU A 76 -1.40 -19.89 -7.07
N GLY A 77 -1.94 -19.38 -5.96
CA GLY A 77 -1.27 -19.04 -4.70
C GLY A 77 -2.19 -19.36 -3.52
N ASP A 78 -1.61 -19.40 -2.32
CA ASP A 78 -2.27 -19.29 -1.01
C ASP A 78 -1.28 -18.43 -0.23
N THR A 79 -1.23 -17.16 -0.62
CA THR A 79 -0.13 -16.24 -0.31
C THR A 79 0.00 -16.04 1.19
N ASP A 80 -1.12 -15.87 1.87
CA ASP A 80 -1.21 -15.72 3.33
C ASP A 80 -1.15 -17.07 4.09
N SER A 81 -1.26 -18.21 3.37
CA SER A 81 -1.25 -19.57 3.90
C SER A 81 -2.44 -19.91 4.82
N ASP A 82 -3.61 -19.31 4.61
CA ASP A 82 -4.83 -19.56 5.37
C ASP A 82 -5.67 -20.75 4.86
N THR A 83 -5.27 -21.35 3.74
CA THR A 83 -5.91 -22.47 3.01
C THR A 83 -7.03 -22.12 2.05
N VAL A 84 -7.29 -20.84 1.82
CA VAL A 84 -8.05 -20.31 0.70
C VAL A 84 -7.07 -20.02 -0.44
N LEU A 85 -7.48 -20.27 -1.68
CA LEU A 85 -6.63 -19.92 -2.82
C LEU A 85 -6.92 -18.47 -3.16
N ASN A 86 -5.93 -17.75 -3.65
CA ASN A 86 -6.04 -16.32 -3.95
C ASN A 86 -7.29 -15.93 -4.75
N TYR A 87 -7.55 -16.58 -5.89
CA TYR A 87 -8.78 -16.34 -6.68
C TYR A 87 -10.12 -16.68 -5.96
N LEU A 88 -10.06 -17.16 -4.72
CA LEU A 88 -11.19 -17.45 -3.83
C LEU A 88 -11.13 -16.60 -2.55
N ASP A 89 -10.21 -15.65 -2.45
CA ASP A 89 -9.92 -14.85 -1.26
C ASP A 89 -9.96 -13.34 -1.56
N THR A 90 -10.78 -12.62 -0.79
CA THR A 90 -10.98 -11.19 -0.96
C THR A 90 -9.83 -10.33 -0.42
N ASP A 91 -8.85 -10.96 0.23
CA ASP A 91 -7.70 -10.38 0.94
C ASP A 91 -6.51 -11.33 0.74
N ASP A 92 -5.96 -11.31 -0.47
CA ASP A 92 -5.06 -12.32 -1.03
C ASP A 92 -3.79 -12.59 -0.21
N ASP A 93 -3.26 -11.56 0.46
CA ASP A 93 -2.03 -11.60 1.26
C ASP A 93 -2.29 -11.58 2.78
N GLY A 94 -3.56 -11.42 3.18
CA GLY A 94 -4.03 -11.49 4.55
C GLY A 94 -3.61 -10.29 5.40
N ASP A 95 -3.29 -9.15 4.80
CA ASP A 95 -2.87 -7.95 5.50
C ASP A 95 -4.06 -7.12 6.06
N SER A 96 -5.30 -7.48 5.70
CA SER A 96 -6.58 -6.81 6.01
C SER A 96 -6.95 -5.62 5.11
N VAL A 97 -6.23 -5.40 4.03
CA VAL A 97 -6.62 -4.61 2.85
C VAL A 97 -7.31 -5.57 1.88
N LEU A 98 -8.30 -5.07 1.13
CA LEU A 98 -8.99 -5.92 0.16
C LEU A 98 -8.21 -5.91 -1.14
N THR A 99 -8.04 -7.07 -1.78
CA THR A 99 -7.34 -7.26 -3.06
C THR A 99 -7.74 -6.21 -4.10
N ILE A 100 -9.05 -5.90 -4.23
CA ILE A 100 -9.58 -4.82 -5.09
C ILE A 100 -8.99 -3.42 -4.88
N THR A 101 -8.41 -3.15 -3.71
CA THR A 101 -7.78 -1.87 -3.36
C THR A 101 -6.36 -1.79 -3.91
N GLU A 102 -5.65 -2.91 -3.94
CA GLU A 102 -4.27 -3.04 -4.41
C GLU A 102 -4.19 -3.39 -5.89
N VAL A 103 -5.31 -3.81 -6.49
CA VAL A 103 -5.39 -4.01 -7.94
C VAL A 103 -5.96 -2.81 -8.71
N PRO A 104 -5.60 -2.67 -10.00
CA PRO A 104 -4.52 -3.39 -10.65
C PRO A 104 -3.25 -2.55 -10.59
N GLU A 105 -2.30 -2.76 -9.67
CA GLU A 105 -1.05 -2.00 -9.79
C GLU A 105 0.20 -2.69 -9.22
N GLY A 106 1.08 -3.11 -10.13
CA GLY A 106 2.52 -3.04 -9.88
C GLY A 106 3.18 -4.18 -9.09
N ASP A 107 4.47 -3.91 -8.86
CA ASP A 107 5.47 -4.57 -8.02
C ASP A 107 6.31 -3.36 -7.60
N THR A 108 5.72 -2.57 -6.69
CA THR A 108 6.10 -1.16 -6.45
C THR A 108 7.52 -1.07 -5.91
N ASP A 109 7.88 -1.96 -4.98
CA ASP A 109 9.22 -2.08 -4.42
C ASP A 109 10.20 -2.88 -5.33
N SER A 110 9.68 -3.52 -6.39
CA SER A 110 10.42 -4.34 -7.35
C SER A 110 11.06 -5.61 -6.76
N ASP A 111 10.46 -6.21 -5.74
CA ASP A 111 10.90 -7.45 -5.10
C ASP A 111 10.42 -8.74 -5.80
N THR A 112 9.55 -8.60 -6.81
CA THR A 112 8.91 -9.66 -7.62
C THR A 112 7.62 -10.26 -7.05
N VAL A 113 7.10 -9.72 -5.96
CA VAL A 113 5.75 -9.93 -5.46
C VAL A 113 4.87 -8.82 -6.03
N LEU A 114 3.64 -9.16 -6.42
CA LEU A 114 2.68 -8.13 -6.86
C LEU A 114 2.06 -7.52 -5.61
N ASN A 115 1.69 -6.26 -5.66
CA ASN A 115 1.19 -5.52 -4.51
C ASN A 115 0.03 -6.22 -3.77
N TYR A 116 -1.00 -6.67 -4.49
CA TYR A 116 -2.11 -7.44 -3.90
C TYR A 116 -1.70 -8.81 -3.30
N LEU A 117 -0.41 -9.19 -3.37
CA LEU A 117 0.20 -10.38 -2.80
C LEU A 117 1.29 -10.02 -1.75
N ASP A 118 1.45 -8.74 -1.40
CA ASP A 118 2.51 -8.21 -0.55
C ASP A 118 1.98 -7.32 0.59
N THR A 119 2.27 -7.74 1.83
CA THR A 119 1.81 -7.06 3.03
C THR A 119 2.52 -5.72 3.32
N ASP A 120 3.52 -5.36 2.51
CA ASP A 120 4.41 -4.18 2.61
C ASP A 120 4.70 -3.70 1.17
N ASP A 121 3.68 -3.10 0.56
CA ASP A 121 3.56 -2.85 -0.88
C ASP A 121 4.71 -2.05 -1.50
N ASP A 122 5.29 -1.12 -0.75
CA ASP A 122 6.36 -0.22 -1.17
C ASP A 122 7.73 -0.61 -0.60
N GLY A 123 7.76 -1.64 0.26
CA GLY A 123 8.95 -2.24 0.85
C GLY A 123 9.68 -1.33 1.85
N ASP A 124 8.99 -0.36 2.44
CA ASP A 124 9.57 0.57 3.40
C ASP A 124 9.64 -0.01 4.84
N SER A 125 9.01 -1.17 5.08
CA SER A 125 8.85 -1.87 6.37
C SER A 125 7.71 -1.38 7.28
N VAL A 126 6.82 -0.52 6.78
CA VAL A 126 5.48 -0.26 7.29
C VAL A 126 4.53 -1.23 6.59
N LEU A 127 3.50 -1.72 7.30
CA LEU A 127 2.56 -2.64 6.67
C LEU A 127 1.53 -1.83 5.92
N THR A 128 1.17 -2.26 4.71
CA THR A 128 0.18 -1.62 3.81
C THR A 128 -1.06 -1.19 4.60
N ILE A 129 -1.69 -2.10 5.39
CA ILE A 129 -2.84 -1.80 6.29
C ILE A 129 -2.68 -0.59 7.24
N THR A 130 -1.47 -0.14 7.53
CA THR A 130 -1.18 1.04 8.36
C THR A 130 -1.37 2.33 7.57
N GLU A 131 -1.08 2.29 6.27
CA GLU A 131 -1.16 3.42 5.34
C GLU A 131 -2.50 3.47 4.60
N VAL A 132 -3.27 2.37 4.62
CA VAL A 132 -4.63 2.33 4.04
C VAL A 132 -5.70 2.74 5.06
N PRO A 133 -6.74 3.50 4.67
CA PRO A 133 -6.92 4.18 3.39
C PRO A 133 -6.55 5.65 3.49
N GLU A 134 -5.30 6.05 3.28
CA GLU A 134 -4.96 7.48 3.33
C GLU A 134 -4.18 7.99 2.12
N GLY A 135 -4.91 8.26 1.03
CA GLY A 135 -4.62 9.37 0.12
C GLY A 135 -3.29 9.35 -0.66
N ASP A 136 -2.88 10.57 -1.01
CA ASP A 136 -1.66 10.97 -1.72
C ASP A 136 -1.28 12.28 -1.03
N THR A 137 -0.63 12.14 0.13
CA THR A 137 -0.49 13.19 1.14
C THR A 137 0.39 14.33 0.61
N ASP A 138 1.48 13.99 -0.07
CA ASP A 138 2.42 14.94 -0.67
C ASP A 138 1.95 15.47 -2.06
N SER A 139 0.91 14.86 -2.63
CA SER A 139 0.32 15.18 -3.94
C SER A 139 1.25 14.91 -5.14
N ASP A 140 2.13 13.92 -5.06
CA ASP A 140 3.04 13.51 -6.12
C ASP A 140 2.47 12.49 -7.11
N THR A 141 1.25 12.00 -6.86
CA THR A 141 0.48 10.99 -7.61
C THR A 141 0.78 9.52 -7.28
N VAL A 142 1.60 9.25 -6.27
CA VAL A 142 1.75 7.95 -5.63
C VAL A 142 0.81 7.92 -4.42
N LEU A 143 0.14 6.78 -4.20
CA LEU A 143 -0.67 6.62 -2.99
C LEU A 143 0.25 6.27 -1.83
N ASN A 144 -0.11 6.68 -0.62
CA ASN A 144 0.73 6.51 0.55
C ASN A 144 1.24 5.07 0.78
N TYR A 145 0.35 4.06 0.71
CA TYR A 145 0.76 2.65 0.80
C TYR A 145 1.67 2.15 -0.34
N LEU A 146 1.97 3.01 -1.33
CA LEU A 146 2.89 2.78 -2.45
C LEU A 146 4.10 3.74 -2.41
N ASP A 147 4.27 4.54 -1.35
CA ASP A 147 5.27 5.60 -1.22
C ASP A 147 6.08 5.52 0.08
N THR A 148 7.39 5.31 -0.08
CA THR A 148 8.34 5.17 1.04
C THR A 148 8.57 6.45 1.87
N ASP A 149 8.00 7.59 1.45
CA ASP A 149 8.13 8.95 2.01
C ASP A 149 6.77 9.66 1.88
N ASP A 150 5.80 9.19 2.66
CA ASP A 150 4.36 9.48 2.56
C ASP A 150 3.99 10.97 2.47
N ASP A 151 4.72 11.82 3.17
CA ASP A 151 4.47 13.27 3.25
C ASP A 151 5.44 14.11 2.39
N GLY A 152 6.41 13.44 1.75
CA GLY A 152 7.39 14.00 0.83
C GLY A 152 8.38 14.96 1.50
N ASP A 153 8.61 14.84 2.80
CA ASP A 153 9.54 15.70 3.55
C ASP A 153 11.02 15.24 3.42
N SER A 154 11.26 14.04 2.85
CA SER A 154 12.55 13.34 2.73
C SER A 154 13.02 12.55 3.95
N VAL A 155 12.16 12.34 4.94
CA VAL A 155 12.25 11.32 5.98
C VAL A 155 11.45 10.09 5.51
N LEU A 156 11.95 8.88 5.75
CA LEU A 156 11.22 7.69 5.31
C LEU A 156 10.10 7.41 6.29
N THR A 157 8.92 7.02 5.80
CA THR A 157 7.71 6.71 6.59
C THR A 157 8.07 5.82 7.80
N ILE A 158 8.80 4.72 7.61
CA ILE A 158 9.30 3.83 8.68
C ILE A 158 10.07 4.50 9.84
N THR A 159 10.62 5.69 9.64
CA THR A 159 11.32 6.47 10.68
C THR A 159 10.34 7.15 11.63
N GLU A 160 9.16 7.52 11.13
CA GLU A 160 8.12 8.26 11.83
C GLU A 160 7.04 7.32 12.39
N VAL A 161 6.95 6.08 11.90
CA VAL A 161 6.09 5.03 12.48
C VAL A 161 6.79 4.38 13.69
N PRO A 162 6.07 3.99 14.78
CA PRO A 162 4.63 4.08 15.04
C PRO A 162 4.25 5.32 15.82
N GLU A 163 5.02 6.40 15.70
CA GLU A 163 4.84 7.61 16.50
C GLU A 163 3.50 8.25 16.10
N GLY A 164 2.87 8.90 17.08
CA GLY A 164 1.44 9.22 17.03
C GLY A 164 1.13 10.46 16.21
N ASP A 165 0.43 11.38 16.86
CA ASP A 165 0.14 12.74 16.39
C ASP A 165 0.76 13.63 17.48
N THR A 166 2.05 13.95 17.31
CA THR A 166 2.90 14.51 18.38
C THR A 166 2.46 15.92 18.76
N ASP A 167 2.08 16.74 17.79
CA ASP A 167 1.61 18.11 18.01
C ASP A 167 0.10 18.20 18.32
N SER A 168 -0.64 17.09 18.15
CA SER A 168 -2.09 16.95 18.36
C SER A 168 -2.95 17.75 17.36
N ASP A 169 -2.50 17.91 16.12
CA ASP A 169 -3.22 18.61 15.05
C ASP A 169 -4.16 17.72 14.21
N THR A 170 -4.17 16.41 14.49
CA THR A 170 -4.92 15.34 13.82
C THR A 170 -4.32 14.75 12.54
N VAL A 171 -3.10 15.14 12.19
CA VAL A 171 -2.26 14.48 11.19
C VAL A 171 -1.32 13.53 11.93
N LEU A 172 -1.13 12.32 11.42
CA LEU A 172 -0.16 11.39 12.00
C LEU A 172 1.23 11.82 11.54
N ASN A 173 2.25 11.55 12.36
CA ASN A 173 3.61 12.01 12.12
C ASN A 173 4.15 11.61 10.72
N TYR A 174 3.96 10.36 10.30
CA TYR A 174 4.37 9.91 8.96
C TYR A 174 3.58 10.56 7.79
N LEU A 175 2.62 11.43 8.09
CA LEU A 175 1.82 12.23 7.16
C LEU A 175 2.04 13.74 7.36
N ASP A 176 2.98 14.15 8.24
CA ASP A 176 3.21 15.53 8.66
C ASP A 176 4.67 15.98 8.56
N THR A 177 4.90 16.95 7.67
CA THR A 177 6.23 17.53 7.41
C THR A 177 6.85 18.32 8.59
N ASP A 178 6.10 18.53 9.68
CA ASP A 178 6.47 19.29 10.89
C ASP A 178 5.91 18.58 12.14
N ASP A 179 6.40 17.36 12.39
CA ASP A 179 5.92 16.38 13.38
C ASP A 179 5.56 16.94 14.77
N ASP A 180 6.33 17.90 15.28
CA ASP A 180 6.14 18.48 16.61
C ASP A 180 5.47 19.87 16.60
N GLY A 181 5.13 20.36 15.41
CA GLY A 181 4.45 21.63 15.16
C GLY A 181 5.24 22.87 15.57
N ASP A 182 6.56 22.77 15.65
CA ASP A 182 7.43 23.89 16.05
C ASP A 182 7.75 24.86 14.89
N SER A 183 7.39 24.50 13.65
CA SER A 183 7.71 25.19 12.40
C SER A 183 9.15 25.01 11.90
N VAL A 184 9.83 23.96 12.34
CA VAL A 184 11.06 23.41 11.74
C VAL A 184 10.67 22.08 11.12
N LEU A 185 11.04 21.86 9.86
CA LEU A 185 10.65 20.64 9.16
C LEU A 185 11.35 19.42 9.75
N THR A 186 10.63 18.29 9.86
CA THR A 186 11.10 17.02 10.42
C THR A 186 12.48 16.62 9.84
N ILE A 187 12.68 16.71 8.52
CA ILE A 187 13.98 16.46 7.86
C ILE A 187 15.17 17.27 8.39
N THR A 188 14.93 18.43 9.00
CA THR A 188 15.97 19.29 9.58
C THR A 188 16.42 18.78 10.95
N GLU A 189 15.58 18.02 11.65
CA GLU A 189 15.75 17.60 13.04
C GLU A 189 16.16 16.13 13.18
N VAL A 190 15.77 15.27 12.24
CA VAL A 190 16.18 13.85 12.16
C VAL A 190 17.70 13.60 12.30
N PRO A 191 18.63 14.43 11.78
CA PRO A 191 20.07 14.15 11.88
C PRO A 191 20.59 14.06 13.33
N GLU A 192 19.89 14.64 14.29
CA GLU A 192 20.27 14.69 15.70
C GLU A 192 19.26 13.85 16.49
N GLY A 193 19.62 12.62 16.86
CA GLY A 193 18.64 11.67 17.42
C GLY A 193 17.90 12.16 18.67
N ASP A 194 18.63 12.40 19.77
CA ASP A 194 18.10 12.89 21.06
C ASP A 194 19.22 13.74 21.71
N THR A 195 19.19 15.05 21.48
CA THR A 195 20.31 15.96 21.80
C THR A 195 20.43 16.22 23.30
N ASP A 196 19.32 16.29 24.03
CA ASP A 196 19.30 16.58 25.47
C ASP A 196 19.25 15.32 26.36
N SER A 197 19.05 14.15 25.74
CA SER A 197 18.94 12.83 26.37
C SER A 197 17.71 12.66 27.27
N ASP A 198 16.59 13.31 26.94
CA ASP A 198 15.33 13.21 27.67
C ASP A 198 14.40 12.07 27.21
N THR A 199 14.82 11.32 26.17
CA THR A 199 14.13 10.18 25.53
C THR A 199 13.06 10.54 24.51
N VAL A 200 12.90 11.82 24.16
CA VAL A 200 12.14 12.28 23.00
C VAL A 200 13.14 12.51 21.86
N LEU A 201 12.81 12.06 20.65
CA LEU A 201 13.66 12.30 19.48
C LEU A 201 13.51 13.77 19.05
N ASN A 202 14.55 14.36 18.46
CA ASN A 202 14.54 15.81 18.22
C ASN A 202 13.42 16.27 17.28
N TYR A 203 13.03 15.47 16.29
CA TYR A 203 11.93 15.80 15.38
C TYR A 203 10.54 15.69 16.05
N LEU A 204 10.50 15.21 17.30
CA LEU A 204 9.31 15.15 18.15
C LEU A 204 9.40 16.13 19.33
N ASP A 205 10.43 16.98 19.37
CA ASP A 205 10.75 17.83 20.51
C ASP A 205 11.00 19.29 20.13
N THR A 206 9.99 20.10 20.45
CA THR A 206 9.99 21.55 20.30
C THR A 206 11.16 22.26 21.02
N ASP A 207 11.85 21.62 21.98
CA ASP A 207 13.03 22.14 22.68
C ASP A 207 14.17 21.10 22.72
N ASP A 208 14.54 20.55 21.54
CA ASP A 208 15.53 19.47 21.32
C ASP A 208 16.86 19.49 22.11
N ASP A 209 17.29 20.64 22.65
CA ASP A 209 18.51 20.83 23.43
C ASP A 209 18.28 21.09 24.93
N GLY A 210 17.01 21.09 25.35
CA GLY A 210 16.55 21.26 26.73
C GLY A 210 16.96 22.60 27.36
N ASP A 211 17.26 23.62 26.53
CA ASP A 211 17.76 24.92 27.00
C ASP A 211 16.65 25.93 27.32
N SER A 212 15.39 25.52 27.16
CA SER A 212 14.17 26.33 27.30
C SER A 212 14.00 27.39 26.22
N VAL A 213 14.52 27.15 25.02
CA VAL A 213 14.36 27.98 23.83
C VAL A 213 13.98 27.09 22.65
N LEU A 214 12.74 27.27 22.20
CA LEU A 214 12.16 26.60 21.04
C LEU A 214 13.14 26.43 19.87
N THR A 215 13.18 25.25 19.26
CA THR A 215 14.09 24.91 18.17
C THR A 215 14.00 25.90 17.01
N LEU A 216 12.79 26.30 16.61
CA LEU A 216 12.57 27.39 15.66
C LEU A 216 13.35 28.68 15.99
N MET A 217 13.39 29.10 17.26
CA MET A 217 14.07 30.34 17.66
C MET A 217 15.60 30.23 17.50
N ARG A 218 16.14 29.03 17.74
CA ARG A 218 17.57 28.71 17.52
C ARG A 218 17.90 28.74 16.03
N THR A 219 17.08 28.09 15.21
CA THR A 219 17.22 28.01 13.75
C THR A 219 17.14 29.39 13.10
N LEU A 220 16.17 30.22 13.47
CA LEU A 220 16.05 31.60 13.00
C LEU A 220 17.25 32.47 13.37
N LYS A 221 17.78 32.31 14.60
CA LYS A 221 18.97 33.06 15.04
C LYS A 221 20.20 32.66 14.22
N SER A 222 20.39 31.36 13.99
CA SER A 222 21.48 30.84 13.15
C SER A 222 21.43 31.44 11.73
N LEU A 223 20.26 31.43 11.10
CA LEU A 223 20.01 32.04 9.78
C LEU A 223 20.34 33.54 9.76
N MET A 224 19.92 34.29 10.79
CA MET A 224 20.22 35.73 10.91
C MET A 224 21.72 36.00 11.04
N GLU A 225 22.44 35.20 11.82
CA GLU A 225 23.90 35.32 11.98
C GLU A 225 24.65 35.01 10.68
N ILE A 226 24.20 34.01 9.91
CA ILE A 226 24.74 33.71 8.57
C ILE A 226 24.52 34.89 7.61
N GLN A 227 23.33 35.48 7.56
CA GLN A 227 23.02 36.62 6.69
C GLN A 227 23.88 37.87 7.02
N LEU A 228 24.15 38.09 8.31
CA LEU A 228 25.03 39.17 8.79
C LEU A 228 26.51 38.96 8.40
N THR A 229 26.95 37.71 8.26
CA THR A 229 28.33 37.39 7.84
C THR A 229 28.49 37.34 6.31
N MET A 230 27.41 37.12 5.56
CA MET A 230 27.39 37.09 4.09
C MET A 230 27.14 38.47 3.44
N THR A 231 26.64 39.47 4.18
CA THR A 231 26.48 40.82 3.65
C THR A 231 27.83 41.56 3.59
N PRO A 232 28.31 42.02 2.41
CA PRO A 232 29.53 42.80 2.36
C PRO A 232 29.30 44.15 3.07
N ILE A 233 30.01 44.36 4.17
CA ILE A 233 30.06 45.64 4.87
C ILE A 233 30.64 46.68 3.90
N VAL A 234 29.77 47.42 3.21
CA VAL A 234 30.18 48.65 2.51
C VAL A 234 30.45 49.70 3.58
N ILE A 235 31.65 49.63 4.18
CA ILE A 235 32.17 50.71 5.02
C ILE A 235 32.39 51.91 4.12
N LEU A 236 31.44 52.85 4.16
CA LEU A 236 31.61 54.18 3.59
C LEU A 236 32.63 54.94 4.44
N LEU A 237 33.91 54.73 4.15
CA LEU A 237 35.00 55.58 4.66
C LEU A 237 34.95 56.92 3.91
N GLN A 238 34.09 57.85 4.36
CA GLN A 238 34.19 59.24 3.93
C GLN A 238 35.43 59.86 4.58
N ILE A 239 36.42 60.07 3.72
CA ILE A 239 37.67 60.80 3.93
C ILE A 239 37.36 62.22 4.44
N THR A 240 38.08 62.64 5.49
CA THR A 240 38.32 64.07 5.79
C THR A 240 39.72 64.44 5.36
#